data_AF-A0A3P7MYR3-F1
#
_entry.id   AF-A0A3P7MYR3-F1
#
_cell.length_a   1.000
_cell.length_b   1.000
_cell.length_c   1.000
_cell.angle_alpha   90.00
_cell.angle_beta   90.00
_cell.angle_gamma   90.00
#
_symmetry.space_group_name_H-M   'P 1'
#
loop_
_entity.id
_entity.type
_entity.pdbx_description
1 polymer ?
#
loop_
_entity_poly.entity_id
_entity_poly.type
_entity_poly.pdbx_seq_one_letter_code
_entity_poly.pdbx_strand_id
1 'polypeptide(L)'
;MYVSAGRYDMVNKIHQAQNAWSQAFEVASRYDRIHLRNTHYNYAKYLERAGALEPAIEKELHAWWARYLESIGELEGAMGFYSAAKDNLSLENFLTFQAANLALETKDKAACFHVARIFEAEGDYSKAVDFYTKAHAYNSAIRLVKEHDMRDLLANLCLMAGGSEIVEAARYFEDIPGYTHQAVMLYHKAGMIGRALDLAFRAEQFSALDLVTKDLHAGCDPNVLKRAAEFFANNQNYEKAVELLCLAKDFRQAIELCHNHNVRLTDKVAELMTPTKGM
;
A
#
# COMPACT_ATOMS: atom_id res chain seq x y z
N MET A 1 56.00 -4.32 -14.25
CA MET A 1 55.61 -3.16 -15.08
C MET A 1 54.11 -2.86 -15.03
N TYR A 2 53.19 -3.80 -15.31
CA TYR A 2 51.75 -3.48 -15.28
C TYR A 2 51.14 -3.33 -13.88
N VAL A 3 51.52 -4.19 -12.92
CA VAL A 3 51.08 -4.07 -11.51
C VAL A 3 51.59 -2.77 -10.87
N SER A 4 52.87 -2.45 -11.08
CA SER A 4 53.50 -1.20 -10.63
C SER A 4 52.91 0.06 -11.27
N ALA A 5 52.18 -0.07 -12.37
CA ALA A 5 51.49 1.00 -13.08
C ALA A 5 49.97 1.01 -12.85
N GLY A 6 49.45 0.16 -11.94
CA GLY A 6 48.02 0.06 -11.63
C GLY A 6 47.13 -0.50 -12.76
N ARG A 7 47.73 -1.06 -13.82
CA ARG A 7 47.00 -1.57 -15.01
C ARG A 7 46.55 -3.02 -14.81
N TYR A 8 45.67 -3.22 -13.84
CA TYR A 8 45.14 -4.54 -13.47
C TYR A 8 44.24 -5.16 -14.55
N ASP A 9 43.66 -4.35 -15.43
CA ASP A 9 42.96 -4.78 -16.65
C ASP A 9 43.86 -5.59 -17.59
N MET A 10 45.11 -5.14 -17.78
CA MET A 10 46.08 -5.82 -18.62
C MET A 10 46.63 -7.08 -17.93
N VAL A 11 46.84 -7.02 -16.61
CA VAL A 11 47.26 -8.17 -15.80
C VAL A 11 46.21 -9.29 -15.87
N ASN A 12 44.93 -8.94 -15.74
CA ASN A 12 43.80 -9.85 -15.90
C ASN A 12 43.81 -10.51 -17.29
N LYS A 13 43.95 -9.74 -18.38
CA LYS A 13 44.04 -10.29 -19.75
C LYS A 13 45.23 -11.22 -19.96
N ILE A 14 46.39 -10.91 -19.35
CA ILE A 14 47.59 -11.77 -19.44
C ILE A 14 47.33 -13.11 -18.75
N HIS A 15 46.75 -13.11 -17.54
CA HIS A 15 46.42 -14.36 -16.84
C HIS A 15 45.42 -15.21 -17.64
N GLN A 16 44.42 -14.58 -18.28
CA GLN A 16 43.48 -15.28 -19.17
C GLN A 16 44.20 -15.92 -20.38
N ALA A 17 45.09 -15.19 -21.06
CA ALA A 17 45.85 -15.70 -22.20
C ALA A 17 46.80 -16.85 -21.84
N GLN A 18 47.25 -16.91 -20.57
CA GLN A 18 48.07 -17.98 -20.02
C GLN A 18 47.26 -19.16 -19.47
N ASN A 19 45.93 -19.13 -19.57
CA ASN A 19 45.01 -20.07 -18.93
C ASN A 19 45.16 -20.14 -17.39
N ALA A 20 45.72 -19.10 -16.78
CA ALA A 20 45.91 -18.99 -15.34
C ALA A 20 44.64 -18.41 -14.68
N TRP A 21 43.53 -19.13 -14.79
CA TRP A 21 42.19 -18.62 -14.48
C TRP A 21 41.98 -18.26 -13.01
N SER A 22 42.55 -19.00 -12.06
CA SER A 22 42.49 -18.67 -10.63
C SER A 22 43.10 -17.30 -10.33
N GLN A 23 44.24 -16.99 -10.94
CA GLN A 23 44.92 -15.71 -10.82
C GLN A 23 44.16 -14.60 -11.56
N ALA A 24 43.57 -14.90 -12.72
CA ALA A 24 42.70 -13.97 -13.43
C ALA A 24 41.48 -13.58 -12.59
N PHE A 25 40.85 -14.52 -11.89
CA PHE A 25 39.72 -14.26 -11.00
C PHE A 25 40.11 -13.47 -9.75
N GLU A 26 41.26 -13.77 -9.15
CA GLU A 26 41.74 -13.02 -7.97
C GLU A 26 42.01 -11.56 -8.33
N VAL A 27 42.71 -11.32 -9.46
CA VAL A 27 43.00 -9.97 -9.95
C VAL A 27 41.72 -9.23 -10.30
N ALA A 28 40.81 -9.88 -11.01
CA ALA A 28 39.53 -9.29 -11.40
C ALA A 28 38.63 -8.97 -10.19
N SER A 29 38.59 -9.85 -9.19
CA SER A 29 37.74 -9.66 -8.00
C SER A 29 38.24 -8.54 -7.08
N ARG A 30 39.57 -8.41 -6.96
CA ARG A 30 40.21 -7.46 -6.04
C ARG A 30 40.52 -6.10 -6.65
N TYR A 31 40.93 -6.07 -7.93
CA TYR A 31 41.53 -4.87 -8.53
C TYR A 31 40.92 -4.47 -9.87
N ASP A 32 40.20 -5.38 -10.55
CA ASP A 32 39.63 -5.15 -11.88
C ASP A 32 38.16 -5.60 -11.97
N ARG A 33 37.36 -5.12 -11.01
CA ARG A 33 35.94 -5.52 -10.87
C ARG A 33 35.09 -5.20 -12.09
N ILE A 34 35.49 -4.19 -12.88
CA ILE A 34 34.82 -3.82 -14.13
C ILE A 34 34.87 -4.97 -15.13
N HIS A 35 35.99 -5.70 -15.21
CA HIS A 35 36.16 -6.82 -16.14
C HIS A 35 35.94 -8.19 -15.50
N LEU A 36 35.65 -8.29 -14.20
CA LEU A 36 35.34 -9.57 -13.53
C LEU A 36 34.31 -10.39 -14.31
N ARG A 37 33.26 -9.73 -14.81
CA ARG A 37 32.23 -10.38 -15.62
C ARG A 37 32.79 -10.93 -16.94
N ASN A 38 33.63 -10.17 -17.62
CA ASN A 38 34.29 -10.60 -18.86
C ASN A 38 35.29 -11.76 -18.61
N THR A 39 35.97 -11.76 -17.46
CA THR A 39 36.87 -12.86 -17.07
C THR A 39 36.12 -14.17 -16.89
N HIS A 40 34.97 -14.16 -16.21
CA HIS A 40 34.11 -15.36 -16.10
C HIS A 40 33.59 -15.83 -17.46
N TYR A 41 33.20 -14.90 -18.34
CA TYR A 41 32.81 -15.20 -19.72
C TYR A 41 33.93 -15.89 -20.52
N ASN A 42 35.17 -15.41 -20.45
CA ASN A 42 36.28 -16.00 -21.20
C ASN A 42 36.69 -17.37 -20.63
N TYR A 43 36.59 -17.56 -19.32
CA TYR A 43 36.82 -18.86 -18.70
C TYR A 43 35.79 -19.90 -19.13
N ALA A 44 34.52 -19.49 -19.19
CA ALA A 44 33.41 -20.31 -19.69
C ALA A 44 33.71 -20.87 -21.08
N LYS A 45 34.06 -19.98 -22.02
CA LYS A 45 34.42 -20.35 -23.39
C LYS A 45 35.66 -21.24 -23.46
N TYR A 46 36.62 -21.03 -22.56
CA TYR A 46 37.79 -21.88 -22.46
C TYR A 46 37.42 -23.31 -22.03
N LEU A 47 36.61 -23.45 -20.97
CA LEU A 47 36.15 -24.75 -20.49
C LEU A 47 35.31 -25.49 -21.54
N GLU A 48 34.41 -24.78 -22.23
CA GLU A 48 33.59 -25.33 -23.33
C GLU A 48 34.48 -25.91 -24.44
N ARG A 49 35.53 -25.17 -24.85
CA ARG A 49 36.51 -25.63 -25.85
C ARG A 49 37.38 -26.78 -25.36
N ALA A 50 37.67 -26.83 -24.06
CA ALA A 50 38.54 -27.83 -23.45
C ALA A 50 37.81 -29.16 -23.14
N GLY A 51 36.47 -29.18 -23.23
CA GLY A 51 35.67 -30.36 -22.88
C GLY A 51 35.77 -30.75 -21.39
N ALA A 52 36.23 -29.84 -20.54
CA ALA A 52 36.57 -30.07 -19.13
C ALA A 52 35.59 -29.36 -18.19
N LEU A 53 34.30 -29.36 -18.52
CA LEU A 53 33.27 -28.91 -17.58
C LEU A 53 32.96 -30.04 -16.60
N GLU A 54 33.39 -29.88 -15.35
CA GLU A 54 32.75 -30.63 -14.28
C GLU A 54 31.29 -30.16 -14.15
N PRO A 55 30.32 -31.07 -13.94
CA PRO A 55 28.90 -30.70 -13.89
C PRO A 55 28.54 -29.65 -12.83
N ALA A 56 29.35 -29.49 -11.78
CA ALA A 56 29.16 -28.46 -10.76
C ALA A 56 29.59 -27.07 -11.24
N ILE A 57 30.76 -26.98 -11.90
CA ILE A 57 31.30 -25.75 -12.49
C ILE A 57 30.38 -25.28 -13.63
N GLU A 58 29.84 -26.23 -14.40
CA GLU A 58 28.84 -25.96 -15.44
C GLU A 58 27.57 -25.30 -14.90
N LYS A 59 27.02 -25.82 -13.80
CA LYS A 59 25.81 -25.25 -13.19
C LYS A 59 26.05 -23.86 -12.60
N GLU A 60 27.14 -23.67 -11.86
CA GLU A 60 27.47 -22.35 -11.30
C GLU A 60 27.71 -21.31 -12.40
N LEU A 61 28.35 -21.74 -13.49
CA LEU A 61 28.58 -20.91 -14.64
C LEU A 61 27.27 -20.55 -15.36
N HIS A 62 26.38 -21.52 -15.59
CA HIS A 62 25.06 -21.26 -16.16
C HIS A 62 24.22 -20.32 -15.28
N ALA A 63 24.23 -20.51 -13.95
CA ALA A 63 23.53 -19.60 -13.02
C ALA A 63 24.11 -18.17 -13.06
N TRP A 64 25.43 -18.03 -13.19
CA TRP A 64 26.08 -16.74 -13.34
C TRP A 64 25.68 -16.04 -14.65
N TRP A 65 25.66 -16.79 -15.76
CA TRP A 65 25.25 -16.30 -17.08
C TRP A 65 23.78 -15.86 -17.09
N ALA A 66 22.91 -16.63 -16.45
CA ALA A 66 21.50 -16.28 -16.32
C ALA A 66 21.31 -14.92 -15.63
N ARG A 67 21.98 -14.70 -14.48
CA ARG A 67 21.97 -13.42 -13.76
C ARG A 67 22.58 -12.27 -14.56
N TYR A 68 23.62 -12.56 -15.37
CA TYR A 68 24.23 -11.56 -16.23
C TYR A 68 23.26 -11.11 -17.32
N LEU A 69 22.63 -12.05 -18.03
CA LEU A 69 21.67 -11.78 -19.09
C LEU A 69 20.45 -11.04 -18.55
N GLU A 70 19.96 -11.43 -17.38
CA GLU A 70 18.91 -10.71 -16.65
C GLU A 70 19.32 -9.24 -16.40
N SER A 71 20.56 -8.98 -15.96
CA SER A 71 21.03 -7.62 -15.67
C SER A 71 21.15 -6.70 -16.88
N ILE A 72 21.18 -7.25 -18.10
CA ILE A 72 21.24 -6.48 -19.34
C ILE A 72 19.93 -6.55 -20.15
N GLY A 73 18.89 -7.19 -19.60
CA GLY A 73 17.57 -7.30 -20.22
C GLY A 73 17.41 -8.41 -21.26
N GLU A 74 18.38 -9.33 -21.39
CA GLU A 74 18.34 -10.47 -22.31
C GLU A 74 17.57 -11.65 -21.69
N LEU A 75 16.25 -11.46 -21.58
CA LEU A 75 15.36 -12.29 -20.77
C LEU A 75 15.21 -13.75 -21.27
N GLU A 76 15.10 -13.96 -22.59
CA GLU A 76 14.97 -15.31 -23.17
C GLU A 76 16.23 -16.15 -22.92
N GLY A 77 17.40 -15.53 -23.08
CA GLY A 77 18.68 -16.16 -22.76
C GLY A 77 18.79 -16.50 -21.28
N ALA A 78 18.40 -15.57 -20.39
CA ALA A 78 18.44 -15.79 -18.95
C ALA A 78 17.64 -17.04 -18.52
N MET A 79 16.42 -17.24 -19.06
CA MET A 79 15.63 -18.46 -18.81
C MET A 79 16.33 -19.74 -19.25
N GLY A 80 16.91 -19.74 -20.45
CA GLY A 80 17.64 -20.90 -20.97
C GLY A 80 18.77 -21.32 -20.03
N PHE A 81 19.51 -20.35 -19.49
CA PHE A 81 20.61 -20.60 -18.58
C PHE A 81 20.17 -20.96 -17.15
N TYR A 82 19.09 -20.38 -16.61
CA TYR A 82 18.52 -20.83 -15.33
C TYR A 82 18.04 -22.29 -15.40
N SER A 83 17.40 -22.66 -16.51
CA SER A 83 16.99 -24.05 -16.79
C SER A 83 18.20 -24.99 -16.89
N ALA A 84 19.25 -24.61 -17.63
CA ALA A 84 20.48 -25.38 -17.76
C ALA A 84 21.24 -25.53 -16.43
N ALA A 85 21.19 -24.53 -15.55
CA ALA A 85 21.76 -24.57 -14.21
C ALA A 85 21.00 -25.49 -13.24
N LYS A 86 19.77 -25.91 -13.59
CA LYS A 86 18.79 -26.54 -12.67
C LYS A 86 18.53 -25.67 -11.43
N ASP A 87 18.65 -24.36 -11.58
CA ASP A 87 18.35 -23.38 -10.53
C ASP A 87 16.86 -23.04 -10.59
N ASN A 88 16.04 -23.98 -10.10
CA ASN A 88 14.59 -23.88 -10.17
C ASN A 88 14.05 -22.65 -9.41
N LEU A 89 14.67 -22.30 -8.29
CA LEU A 89 14.25 -21.15 -7.48
C LEU A 89 14.46 -19.84 -8.25
N SER A 90 15.63 -19.64 -8.86
CA SER A 90 15.88 -18.45 -9.66
C SER A 90 14.99 -18.39 -10.90
N LEU A 91 14.69 -19.54 -11.52
CA LEU A 91 13.77 -19.63 -12.65
C LEU A 91 12.33 -19.25 -12.25
N GLU A 92 11.83 -19.77 -11.13
CA GLU A 92 10.50 -19.45 -10.59
C GLU A 92 10.38 -17.95 -10.29
N ASN A 93 11.35 -17.38 -9.56
CA ASN A 93 11.37 -15.95 -9.24
C ASN A 93 11.38 -15.06 -10.49
N PHE A 94 12.19 -15.44 -11.49
CA PHE A 94 12.26 -14.72 -12.76
C PHE A 94 10.93 -14.75 -13.52
N LEU A 95 10.29 -15.91 -13.59
CA LEU A 95 8.99 -16.07 -14.24
C LEU A 95 7.89 -15.30 -13.48
N THR A 96 7.89 -15.33 -12.15
CA THR A 96 6.97 -14.55 -11.33
C THR A 96 7.13 -13.05 -11.59
N PHE A 97 8.37 -12.57 -11.70
CA PHE A 97 8.65 -11.17 -12.03
C PHE A 97 8.14 -10.78 -13.42
N GLN A 98 8.36 -11.61 -14.44
CA GLN A 98 7.82 -11.37 -15.77
C GLN A 98 6.29 -11.37 -15.79
N ALA A 99 5.66 -12.35 -15.14
CA ALA A 99 4.22 -12.45 -15.03
C ALA A 99 3.63 -11.22 -14.33
N ALA A 100 4.29 -10.74 -13.27
CA ALA A 100 3.92 -9.51 -12.56
C ALA A 100 3.97 -8.28 -13.48
N ASN A 101 5.06 -8.08 -14.23
CA ASN A 101 5.18 -6.94 -15.15
C ASN A 101 4.12 -6.99 -16.25
N LEU A 102 3.92 -8.15 -16.86
CA LEU A 102 2.92 -8.32 -17.91
C LEU A 102 1.50 -8.05 -17.37
N ALA A 103 1.18 -8.53 -16.17
CA ALA A 103 -0.10 -8.25 -15.53
C ALA A 103 -0.32 -6.74 -15.28
N LEU A 104 0.73 -6.00 -14.92
CA LEU A 104 0.67 -4.55 -14.72
C LEU A 104 0.50 -3.78 -16.03
N GLU A 105 1.21 -4.18 -17.09
CA GLU A 105 1.12 -3.56 -18.42
C GLU A 105 -0.26 -3.76 -19.05
N THR A 106 -0.74 -5.01 -19.02
CA THR A 106 -2.06 -5.38 -19.56
C THR A 106 -3.21 -4.88 -18.70
N LYS A 107 -2.95 -4.59 -17.42
CA LYS A 107 -3.96 -4.27 -16.39
C LYS A 107 -5.04 -5.34 -16.27
N ASP A 108 -4.70 -6.59 -16.61
CA ASP A 108 -5.64 -7.69 -16.54
C ASP A 108 -5.87 -8.12 -15.09
N LYS A 109 -7.13 -8.14 -14.68
CA LYS A 109 -7.51 -8.41 -13.29
C LYS A 109 -7.24 -9.86 -12.89
N ALA A 110 -7.46 -10.81 -13.79
CA ALA A 110 -7.24 -12.23 -13.52
C ALA A 110 -5.74 -12.52 -13.39
N ALA A 111 -4.92 -11.96 -14.27
CA ALA A 111 -3.46 -12.03 -14.19
C ALA A 111 -2.95 -11.44 -12.87
N CYS A 112 -3.42 -10.24 -12.49
CA CYS A 112 -3.07 -9.64 -11.20
C CYS A 112 -3.48 -10.53 -10.02
N PHE A 113 -4.65 -11.18 -10.08
CA PHE A 113 -5.10 -12.10 -9.03
C PHE A 113 -4.20 -13.33 -8.91
N HIS A 114 -3.77 -13.92 -10.03
CA HIS A 114 -2.85 -15.06 -10.00
C HIS A 114 -1.47 -14.68 -9.47
N VAL A 115 -0.94 -13.54 -9.89
CA VAL A 115 0.34 -13.00 -9.37
C VAL A 115 0.23 -12.72 -7.86
N ALA A 116 -0.90 -12.19 -7.38
CA ALA A 116 -1.12 -11.99 -5.95
C ALA A 116 -1.04 -13.30 -5.15
N ARG A 117 -1.61 -14.39 -5.68
CA ARG A 117 -1.56 -15.72 -5.03
C ARG A 117 -0.14 -16.28 -4.97
N ILE A 118 0.68 -16.00 -5.97
CA ILE A 118 2.09 -16.41 -5.97
C ILE A 118 2.82 -15.68 -4.85
N PHE A 119 2.71 -14.36 -4.77
CA PHE A 119 3.33 -13.58 -3.69
C PHE A 119 2.81 -13.96 -2.30
N GLU A 120 1.52 -14.28 -2.16
CA GLU A 120 0.97 -14.78 -0.90
C GLU A 120 1.59 -16.13 -0.50
N ALA A 121 1.79 -17.05 -1.46
CA ALA A 121 2.43 -18.33 -1.21
C ALA A 121 3.92 -18.21 -0.86
N GLU A 122 4.61 -17.21 -1.44
CA GLU A 122 6.01 -16.87 -1.13
C GLU A 122 6.16 -16.14 0.21
N GLY A 123 5.07 -15.63 0.79
CA GLY A 123 5.07 -14.86 2.04
C GLY A 123 5.35 -13.36 1.88
N ASP A 124 5.41 -12.86 0.64
CA ASP A 124 5.52 -11.42 0.36
C ASP A 124 4.13 -10.76 0.40
N TYR A 125 3.56 -10.65 1.60
CA TYR A 125 2.20 -10.18 1.81
C TYR A 125 1.97 -8.74 1.36
N SER A 126 3.01 -7.90 1.39
CA SER A 126 2.92 -6.52 0.90
C SER A 126 2.63 -6.50 -0.59
N LYS A 127 3.40 -7.26 -1.39
CA LYS A 127 3.14 -7.37 -2.83
C LYS A 127 1.83 -8.09 -3.13
N ALA A 128 1.49 -9.11 -2.34
CA ALA A 128 0.21 -9.80 -2.49
C ALA A 128 -0.98 -8.85 -2.36
N VAL A 129 -1.00 -7.99 -1.33
CA VAL A 129 -2.03 -6.97 -1.12
C VAL A 129 -2.07 -5.98 -2.29
N ASP A 130 -0.92 -5.53 -2.77
CA ASP A 130 -0.83 -4.61 -3.92
C ASP A 130 -1.44 -5.20 -5.19
N PHE A 131 -1.20 -6.48 -5.47
CA PHE A 131 -1.75 -7.16 -6.65
C PHE A 131 -3.22 -7.53 -6.47
N TYR A 132 -3.65 -7.93 -5.27
CA TYR A 132 -5.08 -8.13 -4.98
C TYR A 132 -5.89 -6.84 -5.12
N THR A 133 -5.32 -5.71 -4.71
CA THR A 133 -5.93 -4.39 -4.90
C THR A 133 -6.10 -4.07 -6.38
N LYS A 134 -5.07 -4.27 -7.20
CA LYS A 134 -5.15 -4.07 -8.66
C LYS A 134 -6.18 -5.00 -9.31
N ALA A 135 -6.27 -6.25 -8.83
CA ALA A 135 -7.28 -7.22 -9.26
C ALA A 135 -8.72 -6.90 -8.82
N HIS A 136 -8.92 -5.90 -7.95
CA HIS A 136 -10.21 -5.61 -7.27
C HIS A 136 -10.71 -6.76 -6.38
N ALA A 137 -9.81 -7.62 -5.92
CA ALA A 137 -10.10 -8.72 -5.01
C ALA A 137 -9.98 -8.25 -3.56
N TYR A 138 -10.76 -7.23 -3.19
CA TYR A 138 -10.61 -6.52 -1.92
C TYR A 138 -10.76 -7.42 -0.70
N ASN A 139 -11.64 -8.43 -0.73
CA ASN A 139 -11.80 -9.37 0.38
C ASN A 139 -10.50 -10.14 0.68
N SER A 140 -9.73 -10.49 -0.36
CA SER A 140 -8.44 -11.16 -0.20
C SER A 140 -7.39 -10.21 0.37
N ALA A 141 -7.35 -8.97 -0.11
CA ALA A 141 -6.46 -7.93 0.40
C ALA A 141 -6.75 -7.58 1.88
N ILE A 142 -8.03 -7.39 2.23
CA ILE A 142 -8.48 -7.07 3.59
C ILE A 142 -8.13 -8.20 4.56
N ARG A 143 -8.34 -9.46 4.15
CA ARG A 143 -7.94 -10.62 4.95
C ARG A 143 -6.45 -10.57 5.28
N LEU A 144 -5.59 -10.43 4.26
CA LEU A 144 -4.13 -10.38 4.46
C LEU A 144 -3.70 -9.20 5.34
N VAL A 145 -4.31 -8.04 5.16
CA VAL A 145 -4.04 -6.87 5.99
C VAL A 145 -4.37 -7.11 7.46
N LYS A 146 -5.50 -7.78 7.75
CA LYS A 146 -5.89 -8.14 9.12
C LYS A 146 -4.96 -9.22 9.71
N GLU A 147 -4.60 -10.25 8.94
CA GLU A 147 -3.78 -11.38 9.38
C GLU A 147 -2.32 -10.99 9.66
N HIS A 148 -1.78 -10.00 8.95
CA HIS A 148 -0.37 -9.58 9.03
C HIS A 148 -0.16 -8.17 9.60
N ASP A 149 -1.17 -7.63 10.30
CA ASP A 149 -1.09 -6.37 11.04
C ASP A 149 -0.73 -5.12 10.19
N MET A 150 -1.09 -5.12 8.91
CA MET A 150 -0.83 -4.01 7.97
C MET A 150 -1.88 -2.89 8.07
N ARG A 151 -2.20 -2.46 9.30
CA ARG A 151 -3.37 -1.63 9.64
C ARG A 151 -3.48 -0.34 8.83
N ASP A 152 -2.35 0.26 8.47
CA ASP A 152 -2.29 1.50 7.70
C ASP A 152 -2.97 1.39 6.33
N LEU A 153 -3.07 0.17 5.78
CA LEU A 153 -3.72 -0.10 4.49
C LEU A 153 -5.22 -0.41 4.62
N LEU A 154 -5.69 -0.80 5.80
CA LEU A 154 -7.04 -1.35 6.00
C LEU A 154 -8.12 -0.33 5.66
N ALA A 155 -8.01 0.90 6.17
CA ALA A 155 -9.00 1.94 5.96
C ALA A 155 -9.20 2.24 4.45
N ASN A 156 -8.11 2.37 3.71
CA ASN A 156 -8.15 2.65 2.27
C ASN A 156 -8.74 1.49 1.48
N LEU A 157 -8.38 0.24 1.81
CA LEU A 157 -8.92 -0.95 1.16
C LEU A 157 -10.44 -1.07 1.35
N CYS A 158 -10.93 -0.87 2.57
CA CYS A 158 -12.36 -0.95 2.86
C CYS A 158 -13.15 0.18 2.19
N LEU A 159 -12.56 1.39 2.07
CA LEU A 159 -13.16 2.48 1.30
C LEU A 159 -13.27 2.14 -0.20
N MET A 160 -12.29 1.45 -0.77
CA MET A 160 -12.36 0.98 -2.16
C MET A 160 -13.35 -0.17 -2.35
N ALA A 161 -13.46 -1.08 -1.37
CA ALA A 161 -14.40 -2.19 -1.39
C ALA A 161 -15.87 -1.72 -1.27
N GLY A 162 -16.10 -0.72 -0.41
CA GLY A 162 -17.43 -0.17 -0.17
C GLY A 162 -18.34 -1.08 0.67
N GLY A 163 -19.61 -0.68 0.79
CA GLY A 163 -20.64 -1.49 1.43
C GLY A 163 -20.36 -1.82 2.91
N SER A 164 -20.57 -3.09 3.28
CA SER A 164 -20.37 -3.60 4.64
C SER A 164 -18.94 -3.53 5.14
N GLU A 165 -17.95 -3.57 4.22
CA GLU A 165 -16.52 -3.58 4.57
C GLU A 165 -16.10 -2.29 5.28
N ILE A 166 -16.68 -1.14 4.91
CA ILE A 166 -16.41 0.15 5.58
C ILE A 166 -16.85 0.10 7.05
N VAL A 167 -18.02 -0.48 7.32
CA VAL A 167 -18.58 -0.58 8.67
C VAL A 167 -17.77 -1.56 9.53
N GLU A 168 -17.34 -2.68 8.94
CA GLU A 168 -16.51 -3.65 9.65
C GLU A 168 -15.14 -3.07 10.00
N ALA A 169 -14.50 -2.33 9.07
CA ALA A 169 -13.26 -1.63 9.35
C ALA A 169 -13.44 -0.54 10.42
N ALA A 170 -14.55 0.21 10.39
CA ALA A 170 -14.85 1.20 11.42
C ALA A 170 -14.91 0.57 12.82
N ARG A 171 -15.58 -0.58 12.96
CA ARG A 171 -15.62 -1.34 14.22
C ARG A 171 -14.26 -1.82 14.66
N TYR A 172 -13.47 -2.36 13.73
CA TYR A 172 -12.11 -2.80 14.03
C TYR A 172 -11.24 -1.68 14.60
N PHE A 173 -11.28 -0.47 14.01
CA PHE A 173 -10.52 0.67 14.52
C PHE A 173 -11.11 1.30 15.79
N GLU A 174 -12.40 1.11 16.07
CA GLU A 174 -13.04 1.56 17.29
C GLU A 174 -12.46 0.87 18.54
N ASP A 175 -12.08 -0.41 18.40
CA ASP A 175 -11.52 -1.22 19.49
C ASP A 175 -10.03 -0.94 19.77
N ILE A 176 -9.35 -0.16 18.92
CA ILE A 176 -7.89 0.09 19.01
C ILE A 176 -7.61 1.51 19.53
N PRO A 177 -6.96 1.67 20.69
CA PRO A 177 -6.56 2.98 21.20
C PRO A 177 -5.69 3.75 20.19
N GLY A 178 -6.01 5.03 19.97
CA GLY A 178 -5.30 5.91 19.03
C GLY A 178 -5.89 5.94 17.61
N TYR A 179 -6.71 4.97 17.23
CA TYR A 179 -7.31 4.88 15.88
C TYR A 179 -8.75 5.41 15.80
N THR A 180 -9.25 6.05 16.87
CA THR A 180 -10.62 6.54 16.95
C THR A 180 -10.98 7.51 15.81
N HIS A 181 -10.02 8.31 15.33
CA HIS A 181 -10.24 9.22 14.22
C HIS A 181 -10.53 8.49 12.90
N GLN A 182 -9.87 7.34 12.66
CA GLN A 182 -10.15 6.50 11.50
C GLN A 182 -11.53 5.85 11.60
N ALA A 183 -11.91 5.38 12.79
CA ALA A 183 -13.24 4.83 13.03
C ALA A 183 -14.36 5.85 12.78
N VAL A 184 -14.22 7.08 13.30
CA VAL A 184 -15.17 8.19 13.05
C VAL A 184 -15.28 8.47 11.55
N MET A 185 -14.14 8.60 10.86
CA MET A 185 -14.11 8.84 9.41
C MET A 185 -14.83 7.72 8.63
N LEU A 186 -14.59 6.45 8.96
CA LEU A 186 -15.19 5.32 8.26
C LEU A 186 -16.70 5.22 8.53
N TYR A 187 -17.16 5.41 9.77
CA TYR A 187 -18.60 5.48 10.05
C TYR A 187 -19.28 6.62 9.30
N HIS A 188 -18.63 7.77 9.22
CA HIS A 188 -19.12 8.90 8.44
C HIS A 188 -19.24 8.55 6.94
N LYS A 189 -18.20 7.95 6.36
CA LYS A 189 -18.20 7.49 4.96
C LYS A 189 -19.21 6.37 4.69
N ALA A 190 -19.55 5.57 5.70
CA ALA A 190 -20.62 4.57 5.63
C ALA A 190 -22.03 5.17 5.81
N GLY A 191 -22.18 6.48 6.00
CA GLY A 191 -23.46 7.14 6.25
C GLY A 191 -24.01 6.93 7.68
N MET A 192 -23.24 6.31 8.57
CA MET A 192 -23.61 6.07 9.96
C MET A 192 -23.31 7.31 10.83
N ILE A 193 -23.89 8.45 10.46
CA ILE A 193 -23.61 9.77 11.05
C ILE A 193 -23.80 9.77 12.57
N GLY A 194 -24.89 9.16 13.07
CA GLY A 194 -25.15 9.07 14.51
C GLY A 194 -24.04 8.36 15.28
N ARG A 195 -23.51 7.24 14.75
CA ARG A 195 -22.41 6.51 15.39
C ARG A 195 -21.09 7.27 15.29
N ALA A 196 -20.84 7.91 14.15
CA ALA A 196 -19.67 8.77 13.95
C ALA A 196 -19.63 9.93 14.96
N LEU A 197 -20.77 10.61 15.17
CA LEU A 197 -20.92 11.65 16.17
C LEU A 197 -20.71 11.12 17.58
N ASP A 198 -21.36 10.01 17.93
CA ASP A 198 -21.23 9.41 19.27
C ASP A 198 -19.78 9.09 19.62
N LEU A 199 -19.04 8.55 18.66
CA LEU A 199 -17.64 8.21 18.85
C LEU A 199 -16.76 9.46 18.92
N ALA A 200 -17.03 10.46 18.06
CA ALA A 200 -16.30 11.72 18.05
C ALA A 200 -16.52 12.54 19.35
N PHE A 201 -17.73 12.49 19.93
CA PHE A 201 -18.05 13.08 21.22
C PHE A 201 -17.29 12.43 22.37
N ARG A 202 -17.29 11.09 22.43
CA ARG A 202 -16.59 10.33 23.48
C ARG A 202 -15.07 10.53 23.44
N ALA A 203 -14.53 10.75 22.24
CA ALA A 203 -13.10 10.93 22.04
C ALA A 203 -12.66 12.40 22.03
N GLU A 204 -13.59 13.34 22.28
CA GLU A 204 -13.35 14.79 22.24
C GLU A 204 -12.61 15.25 20.96
N GLN A 205 -12.90 14.60 19.83
CA GLN A 205 -12.23 14.89 18.56
C GLN A 205 -12.93 16.03 17.81
N PHE A 206 -12.66 17.26 18.23
CA PHE A 206 -13.27 18.48 17.66
C PHE A 206 -13.06 18.61 16.14
N SER A 207 -11.87 18.24 15.63
CA SER A 207 -11.59 18.30 14.19
C SER A 207 -12.46 17.33 13.38
N ALA A 208 -12.74 16.15 13.92
CA ALA A 208 -13.64 15.17 13.28
C ALA A 208 -15.10 15.62 13.40
N LEU A 209 -15.49 16.25 14.51
CA LEU A 209 -16.83 16.79 14.72
C LEU A 209 -17.18 17.90 13.73
N ASP A 210 -16.25 18.81 13.45
CA ASP A 210 -16.48 19.87 12.46
C ASP A 210 -16.69 19.30 11.05
N LEU A 211 -16.10 18.14 10.74
CA LEU A 211 -16.34 17.47 9.46
C LEU A 211 -17.74 16.86 9.43
N VAL A 212 -18.09 16.07 10.45
CA VAL A 212 -19.37 15.33 10.50
C VAL A 212 -20.57 16.27 10.59
N THR A 213 -20.43 17.41 11.28
CA THR A 213 -21.51 18.37 11.47
C THR A 213 -21.82 19.24 10.26
N LYS A 214 -20.91 19.34 9.29
CA LYS A 214 -21.18 20.03 8.01
C LYS A 214 -22.21 19.29 7.17
N ASP A 215 -22.27 17.96 7.31
CA ASP A 215 -23.18 17.11 6.57
C ASP A 215 -24.53 16.93 7.29
N LEU A 216 -24.72 17.56 8.46
CA LEU A 216 -26.00 17.61 9.16
C LEU A 216 -26.93 18.65 8.53
N HIS A 217 -28.15 18.22 8.21
CA HIS A 217 -29.19 19.05 7.59
C HIS A 217 -30.58 18.70 8.13
N ALA A 218 -31.61 19.48 7.77
CA ALA A 218 -32.98 19.33 8.27
C ALA A 218 -33.65 17.96 7.94
N GLY A 219 -33.11 17.22 6.97
CA GLY A 219 -33.55 15.85 6.65
C GLY A 219 -32.92 14.74 7.52
N CYS A 220 -32.00 15.07 8.43
CA CYS A 220 -31.42 14.09 9.36
C CYS A 220 -32.42 13.73 10.47
N ASP A 221 -32.19 12.61 11.15
CA ASP A 221 -32.99 12.22 12.32
C ASP A 221 -32.97 13.33 13.39
N PRO A 222 -34.13 13.87 13.80
CA PRO A 222 -34.21 14.91 14.83
C PRO A 222 -33.52 14.54 16.15
N ASN A 223 -33.49 13.26 16.52
CA ASN A 223 -32.80 12.81 17.74
C ASN A 223 -31.29 12.94 17.61
N VAL A 224 -30.72 12.66 16.42
CA VAL A 224 -29.29 12.85 16.16
C VAL A 224 -28.92 14.32 16.23
N LEU A 225 -29.75 15.19 15.64
CA LEU A 225 -29.55 16.64 15.66
C LEU A 225 -29.62 17.21 17.09
N LYS A 226 -30.59 16.76 17.90
CA LYS A 226 -30.73 17.15 19.32
C LYS A 226 -29.53 16.71 20.15
N ARG A 227 -29.11 15.45 20.05
CA ARG A 227 -27.92 14.93 20.75
C ARG A 227 -26.66 15.70 20.36
N ALA A 228 -26.53 16.05 19.08
CA ALA A 228 -25.42 16.89 18.63
C ALA A 228 -25.50 18.30 19.25
N ALA A 229 -26.69 18.91 19.28
CA ALA A 229 -26.88 20.21 19.89
C ALA A 229 -26.52 20.22 21.38
N GLU A 230 -26.96 19.20 22.14
CA GLU A 230 -26.62 19.04 23.57
C GLU A 230 -25.10 18.99 23.78
N PHE A 231 -24.38 18.26 22.93
CA PHE A 231 -22.93 18.20 23.00
C PHE A 231 -22.26 19.57 22.74
N PHE A 232 -22.69 20.30 21.70
CA PHE A 232 -22.13 21.63 21.44
C PHE A 232 -22.47 22.63 22.54
N ALA A 233 -23.67 22.56 23.12
CA ALA A 233 -24.07 23.39 24.26
C ALA A 233 -23.20 23.10 25.50
N ASN A 234 -22.94 21.83 25.81
CA ASN A 234 -22.06 21.43 26.92
C ASN A 234 -20.62 21.92 26.73
N ASN A 235 -20.17 22.04 25.49
CA ASN A 235 -18.86 22.60 25.14
C ASN A 235 -18.89 24.12 24.88
N GLN A 236 -19.93 24.81 25.34
CA GLN A 236 -20.10 26.27 25.24
C GLN A 236 -20.19 26.82 23.81
N ASN A 237 -20.36 25.96 22.81
CA ASN A 237 -20.64 26.36 21.43
C ASN A 237 -22.15 26.48 21.22
N TYR A 238 -22.73 27.49 21.88
CA TYR A 238 -24.18 27.69 21.89
C TYR A 238 -24.72 28.08 20.51
N GLU A 239 -23.95 28.79 19.69
CA GLU A 239 -24.34 29.14 18.32
C GLU A 239 -24.64 27.89 17.49
N LYS A 240 -23.71 26.92 17.49
CA LYS A 240 -23.90 25.67 16.75
C LYS A 240 -25.02 24.82 17.32
N ALA A 241 -25.18 24.81 18.65
CA ALA A 241 -26.28 24.12 19.31
C ALA A 241 -27.65 24.68 18.88
N VAL A 242 -27.81 26.01 18.83
CA VAL A 242 -29.04 26.65 18.34
C VAL A 242 -29.33 26.27 16.89
N GLU A 243 -28.32 26.32 16.00
CA GLU A 243 -28.49 25.89 14.60
C GLU A 243 -29.02 24.45 14.50
N LEU A 244 -28.42 23.53 15.25
CA LEU A 244 -28.80 22.11 15.25
C LEU A 244 -30.20 21.87 15.82
N LEU A 245 -30.60 22.58 16.87
CA LEU A 245 -31.97 22.53 17.42
C LEU A 245 -33.00 23.06 16.41
N CYS A 246 -32.66 24.12 15.67
CA CYS A 246 -33.52 24.63 14.61
C CYS A 246 -33.67 23.61 13.47
N LEU A 247 -32.57 22.97 13.05
CA LEU A 247 -32.63 21.86 12.08
C LEU A 247 -33.48 20.69 12.59
N ALA A 248 -33.45 20.41 13.89
CA ALA A 248 -34.28 19.40 14.54
C ALA A 248 -35.76 19.83 14.73
N LYS A 249 -36.11 21.06 14.34
CA LYS A 249 -37.42 21.71 14.57
C LYS A 249 -37.80 21.85 16.05
N ASP A 250 -36.82 21.84 16.96
CA ASP A 250 -37.02 22.11 18.39
C ASP A 250 -36.80 23.60 18.70
N PHE A 251 -37.70 24.42 18.15
CA PHE A 251 -37.60 25.88 18.27
C PHE A 251 -37.71 26.35 19.71
N ARG A 252 -38.43 25.59 20.56
CA ARG A 252 -38.59 25.94 21.97
C ARG A 252 -37.24 25.91 22.68
N GLN A 253 -36.52 24.79 22.61
CA GLN A 253 -35.20 24.70 23.24
C GLN A 253 -34.20 25.67 22.59
N ALA A 254 -34.28 25.87 21.27
CA ALA A 254 -33.42 26.82 20.58
C ALA A 254 -33.58 28.25 21.14
N ILE A 255 -34.82 28.71 21.31
CA ILE A 255 -35.13 30.04 21.87
C ILE A 255 -34.72 30.14 23.34
N GLU A 256 -34.99 29.11 24.14
CA GLU A 256 -34.56 29.06 25.55
C GLU A 256 -33.03 29.16 25.65
N LEU A 257 -32.28 28.46 24.79
CA LEU A 257 -30.82 28.51 24.75
C LEU A 257 -30.31 29.89 24.31
N CYS A 258 -30.94 30.51 23.31
CA CYS A 258 -30.63 31.88 22.90
C CYS A 258 -30.79 32.88 24.05
N HIS A 259 -31.89 32.78 24.79
CA HIS A 259 -32.19 33.68 25.91
C HIS A 259 -31.20 33.50 27.05
N ASN A 260 -30.94 32.25 27.46
CA ASN A 260 -30.12 31.96 28.64
C ASN A 260 -28.63 32.26 28.43
N HIS A 261 -28.14 32.12 27.19
CA HIS A 261 -26.71 32.27 26.87
C HIS A 261 -26.40 33.49 25.98
N ASN A 262 -27.36 34.40 25.81
CA ASN A 262 -27.23 35.60 24.97
C ASN A 262 -26.74 35.30 23.53
N VAL A 263 -27.17 34.17 22.95
CA VAL A 263 -26.83 33.83 21.56
C VAL A 263 -27.62 34.77 20.64
N ARG A 264 -26.91 35.49 19.77
CA ARG A 264 -27.54 36.40 18.83
C ARG A 264 -28.39 35.62 17.83
N LEU A 265 -29.67 35.99 17.71
CA LEU A 265 -30.53 35.53 16.62
C LEU A 265 -30.04 36.14 15.30
N THR A 266 -29.30 35.35 14.51
CA THR A 266 -28.85 35.72 13.17
C THR A 266 -29.93 35.45 12.13
N ASP A 267 -29.86 36.12 10.98
CA ASP A 267 -30.81 35.92 9.86
C ASP A 267 -30.90 34.45 9.46
N LYS A 268 -29.76 33.74 9.40
CA LYS A 268 -29.71 32.28 9.15
C LYS A 268 -30.56 31.46 10.12
N VAL A 269 -30.54 31.80 11.41
CA VAL A 269 -31.30 31.09 12.45
C VAL A 269 -32.78 31.44 12.32
N ALA A 270 -33.11 32.71 12.05
CA ALA A 270 -34.48 33.14 11.80
C ALA A 270 -35.10 32.49 10.54
N GLU A 271 -34.30 32.29 9.48
CA GLU A 271 -34.69 31.56 8.27
C GLU A 271 -34.97 30.07 8.57
N LEU A 272 -34.14 29.43 9.41
CA LEU A 272 -34.37 28.04 9.80
C LEU A 272 -35.66 27.85 10.63
N MET A 273 -36.11 28.88 11.34
CA MET A 273 -37.35 28.86 12.13
C MET A 273 -38.59 29.27 11.34
N THR A 274 -38.43 29.88 10.17
CA THR A 274 -39.58 30.29 9.35
C THR A 274 -40.07 29.11 8.50
N PRO A 275 -41.38 28.83 8.47
CA PRO A 275 -41.94 27.85 7.55
C PRO A 275 -41.63 28.27 6.11
N THR A 276 -41.18 27.34 5.26
CA THR A 276 -41.04 27.61 3.82
C THR A 276 -42.39 28.10 3.28
N LYS A 277 -42.41 29.27 2.62
CA LYS A 277 -43.59 29.76 1.89
C LYS A 277 -44.06 28.64 0.97
N GLY A 278 -45.28 28.14 1.22
CA GLY A 278 -45.82 26.98 0.53
C GLY A 278 -45.77 27.13 -0.98
N MET A 279 -45.34 26.08 -1.66
CA MET A 279 -45.88 25.71 -2.97
C MET A 279 -47.18 24.93 -2.75
#